data_AF-A0A955UJT2-F1
#
_entry.id   AF-A0A955UJT2-F1
#
_cell.length_a   1.000
_cell.length_b   1.000
_cell.length_c   1.000
_cell.angle_alpha   90.00
_cell.angle_beta   90.00
_cell.angle_gamma   90.00
#
_symmetry.space_group_name_H-M   'P 1'
#
loop_
_entity.id
_entity.type
_entity.pdbx_description
1 polymer ?
#
loop_
_entity_poly.entity_id
_entity_poly.type
_entity_poly.pdbx_seq_one_letter_code
_entity_poly.pdbx_strand_id
1 'polypeptide(L)'
;MSQDQSAPPPERDPRASERAERRGPPPNPLYHPLFLPVLLVAFALWFGYDGFLTTDPDMLEHQGFNRIMFGIMIPICLWLVPRGIKEFREEQAEASKQQDDGKPS
;
A
#
# COMPACT_ATOMS: atom_id res chain seq x y z
N MET A 1 -44.81 -31.79 -37.50
CA MET A 1 -44.49 -30.34 -37.54
C MET A 1 -44.48 -29.84 -36.11
N SER A 2 -43.33 -29.92 -35.43
CA SER A 2 -43.16 -29.44 -34.06
C SER A 2 -42.71 -27.99 -34.12
N GLN A 3 -43.46 -27.10 -33.48
CA GLN A 3 -43.18 -25.67 -33.42
C GLN A 3 -41.89 -25.42 -32.63
N ASP A 4 -41.02 -24.62 -33.23
CA ASP A 4 -39.85 -24.01 -32.61
C ASP A 4 -40.34 -23.04 -31.53
N GLN A 5 -40.17 -23.41 -30.25
CA GLN A 5 -40.50 -22.58 -29.10
C GLN A 5 -39.21 -21.83 -28.71
N SER A 6 -38.94 -20.75 -29.42
CA SER A 6 -37.84 -19.84 -29.13
C SER A 6 -38.17 -19.04 -27.86
N ALA A 7 -37.52 -19.39 -26.76
CA ALA A 7 -37.59 -18.60 -25.52
C ALA A 7 -37.00 -17.20 -25.76
N PRO A 8 -37.58 -16.11 -25.19
CA PRO A 8 -37.01 -14.79 -25.31
C PRO A 8 -35.66 -14.73 -24.56
N PRO A 9 -34.67 -13.97 -25.08
CA PRO A 9 -33.35 -13.86 -24.45
C PRO A 9 -33.48 -13.23 -23.06
N PRO A 10 -32.61 -13.61 -22.09
CA PRO A 10 -32.65 -13.05 -20.74
C PRO A 10 -32.40 -11.55 -20.80
N GLU A 11 -33.39 -10.79 -20.34
CA GLU A 11 -33.35 -9.35 -20.19
C GLU A 11 -32.15 -9.00 -19.28
N ARG A 12 -31.13 -8.35 -19.85
CA ARG A 12 -29.95 -7.91 -19.09
C ARG A 12 -30.41 -6.85 -18.10
N ASP A 13 -30.54 -7.21 -16.82
CA ASP A 13 -30.88 -6.26 -15.75
C ASP A 13 -29.80 -5.15 -15.70
N PRO A 14 -30.11 -3.91 -16.11
CA PRO A 14 -29.14 -2.82 -16.12
C PRO A 14 -28.67 -2.44 -14.71
N ARG A 15 -29.38 -2.88 -13.66
CA ARG A 15 -29.01 -2.66 -12.26
C ARG A 15 -27.87 -3.58 -11.80
N ALA A 16 -27.61 -4.67 -12.51
CA ALA A 16 -26.47 -5.54 -12.24
C ALA A 16 -25.14 -4.87 -12.65
N SER A 17 -25.12 -4.14 -13.78
CA SER A 17 -23.98 -3.31 -14.20
C SER A 17 -23.71 -2.17 -13.23
N GLU A 18 -24.75 -1.49 -12.73
CA GLU A 18 -24.58 -0.37 -11.79
C GLU A 18 -24.02 -0.81 -10.42
N ARG A 19 -24.34 -2.03 -9.96
CA ARG A 19 -23.76 -2.58 -8.71
C ARG A 19 -22.29 -2.99 -8.86
N ALA A 20 -21.89 -3.46 -10.03
CA ALA A 20 -20.51 -3.81 -10.31
C ALA A 20 -19.61 -2.55 -10.36
N GLU A 21 -20.14 -1.45 -10.88
CA GLU A 21 -19.40 -0.18 -11.05
C GLU A 21 -19.22 0.60 -9.74
N ARG A 22 -20.09 0.37 -8.74
CA ARG A 22 -19.96 0.98 -7.40
C ARG A 22 -18.90 0.34 -6.49
N ARG A 23 -18.34 -0.82 -6.87
CA ARG A 23 -17.15 -1.34 -6.20
C ARG A 23 -15.95 -0.58 -6.77
N GLY A 24 -15.66 0.58 -6.16
CA GLY A 24 -14.39 1.25 -6.35
C GLY A 24 -13.23 0.25 -6.16
N PRO A 25 -12.03 0.55 -6.70
CA PRO A 25 -10.87 -0.32 -6.57
C PRO A 25 -10.75 -0.77 -5.10
N PRO A 26 -10.61 -2.08 -4.83
CA PRO A 26 -10.49 -2.55 -3.46
C PRO A 26 -9.38 -1.75 -2.77
N PRO A 27 -9.57 -1.31 -1.51
CA PRO A 27 -8.57 -0.52 -0.81
C PRO A 27 -7.28 -1.32 -0.77
N ASN A 28 -6.35 -0.95 -1.64
CA ASN A 28 -5.09 -1.65 -1.80
C ASN A 28 -4.13 -1.03 -0.76
N PRO A 29 -3.57 -1.82 0.16
CA PRO A 29 -2.64 -1.31 1.17
C PRO A 29 -1.41 -0.63 0.56
N LEU A 30 -1.11 -0.88 -0.72
CA LEU A 30 -0.05 -0.20 -1.47
C LEU A 30 -0.33 1.28 -1.74
N TYR A 31 -1.59 1.75 -1.65
CA TYR A 31 -1.93 3.17 -1.79
C TYR A 31 -1.81 3.96 -0.48
N HIS A 32 -1.45 3.32 0.64
CA HIS A 32 -1.24 4.05 1.88
C HIS A 32 0.09 4.83 1.81
N PRO A 33 0.11 6.16 2.03
CA PRO A 33 1.32 6.99 1.86
C PRO A 33 2.47 6.57 2.79
N LEU A 34 2.15 5.99 3.96
CA LEU A 34 3.15 5.47 4.88
C LEU A 34 3.63 4.03 4.57
N PHE A 35 3.06 3.33 3.59
CA PHE A 35 3.46 1.95 3.28
C PHE A 35 4.95 1.86 2.92
N LEU A 36 5.39 2.65 1.94
CA LEU A 36 6.80 2.67 1.51
C LEU A 36 7.75 3.14 2.62
N PRO A 37 7.50 4.28 3.33
CA PRO A 37 8.32 4.71 4.45
C PRO A 37 8.49 3.64 5.54
N VAL A 38 7.40 3.01 5.98
CA VAL A 38 7.46 2.00 7.05
C VAL A 38 8.21 0.76 6.58
N LEU A 39 7.96 0.31 5.35
CA LEU A 39 8.66 -0.82 4.75
C LEU A 39 10.18 -0.56 4.66
N LEU A 40 10.57 0.65 4.25
CA LEU A 40 11.97 1.07 4.18
C LEU A 40 12.64 1.07 5.56
N VAL A 41 11.97 1.56 6.60
CA VAL A 41 12.49 1.51 7.97
C VAL A 41 12.66 0.07 8.43
N ALA A 42 11.67 -0.79 8.19
CA ALA A 42 11.73 -2.20 8.55
C ALA A 42 12.92 -2.90 7.86
N PHE A 43 13.13 -2.66 6.56
CA PHE A 43 14.29 -3.18 5.85
C PHE A 43 15.62 -2.60 6.36
N ALA A 44 15.68 -1.29 6.64
CA ALA A 44 16.89 -0.69 7.20
C ALA A 44 17.26 -1.32 8.55
N LEU A 45 16.27 -1.53 9.43
CA LEU A 45 16.48 -2.21 10.71
C LEU A 45 16.91 -3.66 10.52
N TRP A 46 16.31 -4.38 9.56
CA TRP A 46 16.69 -5.75 9.21
C TRP A 46 18.15 -5.83 8.75
N PHE A 47 18.54 -5.03 7.74
CA PHE A 47 19.92 -5.02 7.24
C PHE A 47 20.92 -4.56 8.30
N GLY A 48 20.53 -3.66 9.19
CA GLY A 48 21.34 -3.25 10.33
C GLY A 48 21.53 -4.38 11.35
N TYR A 49 20.46 -5.08 11.71
CA TYR A 49 20.54 -6.23 12.61
C TYR A 49 21.41 -7.33 12.02
N ASP A 50 21.18 -7.68 10.75
CA ASP A 50 21.87 -8.78 10.09
C ASP A 50 23.32 -8.44 9.68
N GLY A 51 23.62 -7.15 9.47
CA GLY A 51 24.98 -6.68 9.18
C GLY A 51 25.87 -6.49 10.41
N PHE A 52 25.30 -6.22 11.59
CA PHE A 52 26.07 -5.83 12.79
C PHE A 52 25.84 -6.71 14.02
N LEU A 53 24.63 -7.23 14.24
CA LEU A 53 24.28 -8.00 15.46
C LEU A 53 24.23 -9.51 15.22
N THR A 54 23.92 -9.97 14.00
CA THR A 54 23.95 -11.41 13.68
C THR A 54 25.33 -12.00 13.92
N THR A 55 25.37 -13.08 14.70
CA THR A 55 26.60 -13.83 15.05
C THR A 55 26.61 -15.25 14.45
N ASP A 56 25.63 -15.58 13.61
CA ASP A 56 25.55 -16.89 12.95
C ASP A 56 26.64 -17.05 11.88
N PRO A 57 27.39 -18.16 11.88
CA PRO A 57 28.53 -18.36 10.98
C PRO A 57 28.15 -18.41 9.49
N ASP A 58 26.97 -18.94 9.15
CA ASP A 58 26.47 -18.98 7.76
C ASP A 58 26.05 -17.58 7.26
N MET A 59 25.63 -16.70 8.17
CA MET A 59 25.23 -15.32 7.85
C MET A 59 26.44 -14.38 7.69
N LEU A 60 27.63 -14.76 8.17
CA LEU A 60 28.85 -13.97 8.01
C LEU A 60 29.28 -13.81 6.55
N GLU A 61 28.97 -14.78 5.69
CA GLU A 61 29.23 -14.70 4.25
C GLU A 61 28.41 -13.57 3.59
N HIS A 62 27.21 -13.32 4.09
CA HIS A 62 26.32 -12.26 3.60
C HIS A 62 26.42 -10.96 4.40
N GLN A 63 27.19 -10.94 5.49
CA GLN A 63 27.34 -9.77 6.36
C GLN A 63 27.90 -8.55 5.61
N GLY A 64 28.81 -8.75 4.65
CA GLY A 64 29.33 -7.68 3.80
C GLY A 64 28.24 -7.04 2.94
N PHE A 65 27.39 -7.87 2.32
CA PHE A 65 26.24 -7.41 1.54
C PHE A 65 25.24 -6.63 2.41
N ASN A 66 24.91 -7.16 3.59
CA ASN A 66 23.99 -6.51 4.52
C ASN A 66 24.51 -5.15 5.00
N ARG A 67 25.82 -5.01 5.24
CA ARG A 67 26.43 -3.71 5.61
C ARG A 67 26.40 -2.70 4.48
N ILE A 68 26.70 -3.12 3.25
CA ILE A 68 26.65 -2.25 2.06
C ILE A 68 25.20 -1.82 1.81
N MET A 69 24.26 -2.76 1.82
CA MET A 69 22.85 -2.48 1.66
C MET A 69 22.33 -1.58 2.78
N PHE A 70 22.73 -1.79 4.03
CA PHE A 70 22.41 -0.88 5.13
C PHE A 70 22.95 0.54 4.88
N GLY A 71 24.21 0.66 4.44
CA GLY A 71 24.83 1.93 4.11
C GLY A 71 24.12 2.70 2.99
N ILE A 72 23.53 2.00 2.02
CA ILE A 72 22.71 2.59 0.94
C ILE A 72 21.27 2.87 1.42
N MET A 73 20.71 1.99 2.25
CA MET A 73 19.33 2.08 2.73
C MET A 73 19.16 3.28 3.67
N ILE A 74 20.13 3.55 4.54
CA ILE A 74 20.08 4.65 5.51
C ILE A 74 19.84 6.02 4.84
N PRO A 75 20.63 6.47 3.84
CA PRO A 75 20.39 7.77 3.20
C PRO A 75 19.06 7.82 2.45
N ILE A 76 18.62 6.71 1.84
CA ILE A 76 17.30 6.63 1.19
C ILE A 76 16.20 6.78 2.24
N CYS A 77 16.32 6.08 3.37
CA CYS A 77 15.37 6.13 4.47
C CYS A 77 15.28 7.55 5.05
N LEU A 78 16.44 8.19 5.30
CA LEU A 78 16.51 9.56 5.80
C LEU A 78 15.92 10.59 4.84
N TRP A 79 15.93 10.32 3.53
CA TRP A 79 15.35 11.23 2.54
C TRP A 79 13.85 10.97 2.32
N LEU A 80 13.44 9.71 2.21
CA LEU A 80 12.07 9.34 1.84
C LEU A 80 11.10 9.32 3.02
N VAL A 81 11.55 8.93 4.21
CA VAL A 81 10.68 8.80 5.40
C VAL A 81 10.13 10.16 5.84
N PRO A 82 10.93 11.24 6.00
CA PRO A 82 10.39 12.54 6.38
C PRO A 82 9.40 13.09 5.33
N ARG A 83 9.65 12.80 4.06
CA ARG A 83 8.76 13.19 2.96
C ARG A 83 7.41 12.47 3.05
N GLY A 84 7.40 11.15 3.23
CA GLY A 84 6.16 10.39 3.37
C GLY A 84 5.37 10.75 4.63
N ILE A 85 6.06 11.05 5.73
CA ILE A 85 5.40 11.56 6.96
C ILE A 85 4.77 12.93 6.71
N LYS A 86 5.42 13.82 5.95
CA LYS A 86 4.87 15.13 5.60
C LYS A 86 3.60 14.99 4.76
N GLU A 87 3.64 14.19 3.70
CA GLU A 87 2.49 13.93 2.82
C GLU A 87 1.30 13.34 3.61
N PHE A 88 1.54 12.36 4.48
CA PHE A 88 0.49 11.81 5.35
C PHE A 88 -0.13 12.82 6.31
N ARG A 89 0.67 13.74 6.87
CA ARG A 89 0.17 14.79 7.77
C ARG A 89 -0.69 15.81 7.02
N GLU A 90 -0.35 16.12 5.77
CA GLU A 90 -1.12 17.02 4.92
C GLU A 90 -2.47 16.39 4.57
N GLU A 91 -2.51 15.12 4.16
CA GLU A 91 -3.75 14.37 3.89
C GLU A 91 -4.68 14.29 5.12
N GLN A 92 -4.11 14.01 6.30
CA GLN A 92 -4.88 13.97 7.56
C GLN A 92 -5.45 15.35 7.92
N ALA A 93 -4.70 16.43 7.66
CA ALA A 93 -5.17 17.79 7.92
C ALA A 93 -6.29 18.20 6.96
N GLU A 94 -6.22 17.79 5.68
CA GLU A 94 -7.28 18.02 4.70
C GLU A 94 -8.55 17.22 5.01
N ALA A 95 -8.39 15.94 5.38
CA ALA A 95 -9.50 15.09 5.78
C ALA A 95 -10.22 15.62 7.04
N SER A 96 -9.45 16.13 8.01
CA SER A 96 -10.00 16.72 9.24
C SER A 96 -10.82 17.99 8.96
N LYS A 97 -10.37 18.85 8.03
CA LYS A 97 -11.11 20.06 7.62
C LYS A 97 -12.43 19.73 6.91
N GLN A 98 -12.42 18.74 6.01
CA GLN A 98 -13.63 18.30 5.31
C GLN A 98 -14.67 17.69 6.25
N GLN A 99 -14.23 17.03 7.34
CA GLN A 99 -15.14 16.53 8.37
C GLN A 99 -15.79 17.64 9.21
N ASP A 100 -15.08 18.74 9.46
CA ASP A 100 -15.59 19.88 10.24
C ASP A 100 -16.61 20.71 9.44
N ASP A 101 -16.32 20.99 8.17
CA ASP A 101 -17.23 21.73 7.26
C ASP A 101 -18.52 20.93 6.91
N GLY A 102 -18.49 19.60 7.05
CA GLY A 102 -19.60 18.70 6.71
C GLY A 102 -20.61 18.44 7.83
N LYS A 103 -20.41 18.99 9.03
CA LYS A 103 -21.29 18.75 10.19
C LYS A 103 -22.32 19.89 10.32
N PRO A 104 -23.59 19.71 9.90
CA PRO A 104 -24.62 20.71 10.18
C PRO A 104 -24.84 20.81 11.70
N SER A 105 -24.79 22.04 12.21
CA SER A 105 -25.09 22.39 13.60
C SER A 105 -26.57 22.25 13.95
#